data_AF-A0A699UR18-F1
#
_entry.id   AF-A0A699UR18-F1
#
_cell.length_a   1.000
_cell.length_b   1.000
_cell.length_c   1.000
_cell.angle_alpha   90.00
_cell.angle_beta   90.00
_cell.angle_gamma   90.00
#
_symmetry.space_group_name_H-M   'P 1'
#
loop_
_entity.id
_entity.type
_entity.pdbx_description
1 polymer ?
#
loop_
_entity_poly.entity_id
_entity_poly.type
_entity_poly.pdbx_seq_one_letter_code
_entity_poly.pdbx_strand_id
1 'polypeptide(L)'
;MGVRRTERVTREYTYQDFMKCQPLYFKGTEGVVEQTQWFERMETVFRISNCLAKNQIMFATCTLLTGALTWWNSHVRIVGNDAAYVMTWIELKKKLAGKYCPRNEMKKIETEF
;
A
#
# COMPACT_ATOMS: atom_id res chain seq x y z
N MET A 1 -4.51 26.86 39.63
CA MET A 1 -4.72 26.70 38.18
C MET A 1 -3.68 25.74 37.65
N GLY A 2 -4.10 24.62 37.07
CA GLY A 2 -3.20 23.61 36.51
C GLY A 2 -3.99 22.65 35.64
N VAL A 3 -4.41 23.13 34.46
CA VAL A 3 -5.03 22.28 33.46
C VAL A 3 -3.93 21.34 32.95
N ARG A 4 -3.88 20.09 33.48
CA ARG A 4 -3.17 19.02 32.78
C ARG A 4 -3.85 18.88 31.43
N ARG A 5 -3.19 19.32 30.37
CA ARG A 5 -3.55 18.94 29.01
C ARG A 5 -3.45 17.43 28.97
N THR A 6 -4.59 16.75 28.94
CA THR A 6 -4.65 15.36 28.53
C THR A 6 -4.17 15.35 27.09
N GLU A 7 -2.93 14.93 26.85
CA GLU A 7 -2.51 14.55 25.50
C GLU A 7 -3.56 13.56 25.01
N ARG A 8 -4.24 13.92 23.91
CA ARG A 8 -5.04 12.94 23.19
C ARG A 8 -4.04 11.90 22.71
N VAL A 9 -4.01 10.73 23.37
CA VAL A 9 -3.37 9.56 22.80
C VAL A 9 -4.11 9.29 21.50
N THR A 10 -3.54 9.76 20.39
CA THR A 10 -4.04 9.44 19.06
C THR A 10 -3.88 7.95 18.90
N ARG A 11 -5.01 7.24 18.94
CA ARG A 11 -5.07 5.78 18.73
C ARG A 11 -4.36 5.46 17.42
N GLU A 12 -3.30 4.66 17.50
CA GLU A 12 -2.61 4.17 16.32
C GLU A 12 -3.57 3.31 15.48
N TYR A 13 -3.55 3.52 14.17
CA TYR A 13 -4.38 2.74 13.25
C TYR A 13 -3.88 1.30 13.16
N THR A 14 -4.75 0.37 13.54
CA THR A 14 -4.40 -1.05 13.63
C THR A 14 -4.75 -1.81 12.35
N TYR A 15 -4.20 -3.02 12.22
CA TYR A 15 -4.60 -3.95 11.17
C TYR A 15 -6.11 -4.27 11.19
N GLN A 16 -6.72 -4.35 12.37
CA GLN A 16 -8.17 -4.57 12.48
C GLN A 16 -8.98 -3.40 11.94
N ASP A 17 -8.51 -2.17 12.15
CA ASP A 17 -9.15 -0.98 11.60
C ASP A 17 -8.99 -0.94 10.07
N PHE A 18 -7.83 -1.37 9.55
CA PHE A 18 -7.61 -1.57 8.11
C PHE A 18 -8.61 -2.53 7.48
N MET A 19 -8.82 -3.70 8.07
CA MET A 19 -9.75 -4.69 7.53
C MET A 19 -11.21 -4.24 7.58
N LYS A 20 -11.59 -3.41 8.57
CA LYS A 20 -12.94 -2.80 8.63
C LYS A 20 -13.23 -1.85 7.48
N CYS A 21 -12.21 -1.24 6.88
CA CYS A 21 -12.36 -0.41 5.68
C CYS A 21 -12.62 -1.22 4.40
N GLN A 22 -12.68 -2.56 4.48
CA GLN A 22 -12.89 -3.46 3.35
C GLN A 22 -11.96 -3.07 2.19
N PRO A 23 -10.63 -3.27 2.37
CA PRO A 23 -9.67 -2.91 1.35
C PRO A 23 -9.97 -3.71 0.06
N LEU A 24 -9.67 -3.09 -1.08
CA LEU A 24 -9.69 -3.84 -2.34
C LEU A 24 -8.52 -4.81 -2.36
N TYR A 25 -8.74 -5.98 -2.96
CA TYR A 25 -7.70 -6.95 -3.23
C TYR A 25 -7.15 -6.75 -4.63
N PHE A 26 -5.86 -7.04 -4.82
CA PHE A 26 -5.21 -6.95 -6.12
C PHE A 26 -4.68 -8.32 -6.53
N LYS A 27 -5.22 -8.87 -7.63
CA LYS A 27 -4.83 -10.18 -8.16
C LYS A 27 -3.60 -10.08 -9.06
N GLY A 28 -3.45 -8.95 -9.75
CA GLY A 28 -2.39 -8.74 -10.74
C GLY A 28 -2.68 -9.42 -12.08
N THR A 29 -3.95 -9.49 -12.47
CA THR A 29 -4.39 -10.17 -13.70
C THR A 29 -5.26 -9.28 -14.60
N GLU A 30 -5.87 -8.22 -14.07
CA GLU A 30 -6.92 -7.44 -14.76
C GLU A 30 -6.40 -6.09 -15.30
N GLY A 31 -5.07 -5.94 -15.45
CA GLY A 31 -4.45 -4.80 -16.14
C GLY A 31 -4.38 -3.50 -15.32
N VAL A 32 -4.13 -2.38 -16.00
CA VAL A 32 -3.85 -1.07 -15.38
C VAL A 32 -5.04 -0.55 -14.57
N VAL A 33 -6.27 -0.82 -14.99
CA VAL A 33 -7.49 -0.35 -14.30
C VAL A 33 -7.61 -0.94 -12.90
N GLU A 34 -7.44 -2.27 -12.75
CA GLU A 34 -7.44 -2.95 -11.45
C GLU A 34 -6.36 -2.38 -10.53
N GLN A 35 -5.17 -2.17 -11.08
CA GLN A 35 -4.04 -1.61 -10.35
C GLN A 35 -4.30 -0.17 -9.89
N THR A 36 -4.81 0.70 -10.75
CA THR A 36 -5.12 2.10 -10.42
C THR A 36 -6.19 2.18 -9.34
N GLN A 37 -7.29 1.44 -9.49
CA GLN A 37 -8.37 1.42 -8.49
C GLN A 37 -7.87 0.92 -7.12
N TRP A 38 -7.00 -0.10 -7.13
CA TRP A 38 -6.39 -0.60 -5.91
C TRP A 38 -5.49 0.46 -5.24
N PHE A 39 -4.64 1.16 -6.00
CA PHE A 39 -3.81 2.24 -5.47
C PHE A 39 -4.65 3.37 -4.85
N GLU A 40 -5.64 3.88 -5.58
CA GLU A 40 -6.52 4.96 -5.11
C GLU A 40 -7.25 4.57 -3.83
N ARG A 41 -7.73 3.31 -3.75
CA ARG A 41 -8.36 2.78 -2.54
C ARG A 41 -7.38 2.73 -1.38
N MET A 42 -6.17 2.20 -1.59
CA MET A 42 -5.16 2.13 -0.53
C MET A 42 -4.80 3.51 0.00
N GLU A 43 -4.60 4.49 -0.89
CA GLU A 43 -4.29 5.87 -0.52
C GLU A 43 -5.42 6.54 0.25
N THR A 44 -6.67 6.29 -0.15
CA THR A 44 -7.85 6.75 0.58
C THR A 44 -7.91 6.15 1.98
N VAL A 45 -7.70 4.82 2.10
CA VAL A 45 -7.69 4.13 3.39
C VAL A 45 -6.56 4.68 4.26
N PHE A 46 -5.34 4.83 3.75
CA PHE A 46 -4.21 5.38 4.51
C PHE A 46 -4.45 6.80 5.00
N ARG A 47 -5.11 7.64 4.19
CA ARG A 47 -5.44 9.02 4.55
C ARG A 47 -6.50 9.11 5.63
N ILE A 48 -7.62 8.42 5.47
CA ILE A 48 -8.74 8.43 6.43
C ILE A 48 -8.30 7.87 7.78
N SER A 49 -7.41 6.89 7.73
CA SER A 49 -6.92 6.20 8.93
C SER A 49 -5.76 6.89 9.64
N ASN A 50 -5.12 7.88 9.01
CA ASN A 50 -3.82 8.39 9.45
C ASN A 50 -2.78 7.25 9.61
N CYS A 51 -2.76 6.31 8.65
CA CYS A 51 -1.85 5.16 8.67
C CYS A 51 -0.39 5.62 8.57
N LEU A 52 0.41 5.24 9.55
CA LEU A 52 1.85 5.53 9.58
C LEU A 52 2.55 4.86 8.39
N ALA A 53 3.49 5.56 7.78
CA ALA A 53 4.25 5.08 6.63
C ALA A 53 4.83 3.66 6.83
N LYS A 54 5.37 3.38 8.03
CA LYS A 54 5.91 2.07 8.43
C LYS A 54 4.91 0.91 8.33
N ASN A 55 3.60 1.18 8.41
CA ASN A 55 2.55 0.16 8.36
C ASN A 55 1.95 0.00 6.95
N GLN A 56 2.14 0.97 6.05
CA GLN A 56 1.46 1.01 4.76
C GLN A 56 1.81 -0.20 3.89
N ILE A 57 3.10 -0.57 3.80
CA ILE A 57 3.53 -1.73 3.01
C ILE A 57 2.97 -3.03 3.57
N MET A 58 3.06 -3.21 4.89
CA MET A 58 2.54 -4.40 5.55
C MET A 58 1.02 -4.56 5.31
N PHE A 59 0.27 -3.47 5.41
CA PHE A 59 -1.18 -3.48 5.18
C PHE A 59 -1.54 -3.64 3.70
N ALA A 60 -0.87 -2.96 2.78
CA ALA A 60 -1.15 -3.13 1.37
C ALA A 60 -0.83 -4.56 0.89
N THR A 61 0.33 -5.08 1.27
CA THR A 61 0.81 -6.38 0.77
C THR A 61 -0.04 -7.56 1.24
N CYS A 62 -0.75 -7.43 2.37
CA CYS A 62 -1.71 -8.44 2.82
C CYS A 62 -2.96 -8.56 1.94
N THR A 63 -3.21 -7.59 1.06
CA THR A 63 -4.34 -7.57 0.13
C THR A 63 -3.97 -8.06 -1.28
N LEU A 64 -2.71 -8.44 -1.49
CA LEU A 64 -2.25 -9.04 -2.74
C LEU A 64 -2.72 -10.49 -2.81
N LEU A 65 -3.23 -10.89 -3.98
CA LEU A 65 -3.71 -12.23 -4.27
C LEU A 65 -3.02 -12.81 -5.50
N THR A 66 -3.10 -14.13 -5.65
CA THR A 66 -2.72 -14.85 -6.88
C THR A 66 -1.34 -14.45 -7.45
N GLY A 67 -1.30 -13.90 -8.68
CA GLY A 67 -0.07 -13.49 -9.35
C GLY A 67 0.66 -12.37 -8.61
N ALA A 68 -0.06 -11.38 -8.08
CA ALA A 68 0.52 -10.28 -7.31
C ALA A 68 1.17 -10.77 -6.01
N LEU A 69 0.53 -11.70 -5.30
CA LEU A 69 1.11 -12.30 -4.09
C LEU A 69 2.36 -13.12 -4.41
N THR A 70 2.33 -13.90 -5.49
CA THR A 70 3.47 -14.70 -5.94
C THR A 70 4.66 -13.82 -6.30
N TRP A 71 4.40 -12.70 -7.00
CA TRP A 71 5.41 -11.71 -7.31
C TRP A 71 5.99 -11.06 -6.05
N TRP A 72 5.15 -10.63 -5.10
CA TRP A 72 5.60 -10.02 -3.85
C TRP A 72 6.47 -10.96 -3.04
N ASN A 73 6.05 -12.21 -2.87
CA ASN A 73 6.85 -13.22 -2.16
C ASN A 73 8.22 -13.46 -2.83
N SER A 74 8.27 -13.42 -4.16
CA SER A 74 9.53 -13.50 -4.90
C SER A 74 10.40 -12.27 -4.67
N HIS A 75 9.81 -11.07 -4.62
CA HIS A 75 10.52 -9.83 -4.30
C HIS A 75 11.15 -9.90 -2.90
N VAL A 76 10.37 -10.27 -1.88
CA VAL A 76 10.85 -10.43 -0.49
C VAL A 76 12.00 -11.44 -0.40
N ARG A 77 11.94 -12.54 -1.16
CA ARG A 77 13.04 -13.52 -1.21
C ARG A 77 14.33 -12.95 -1.79
N ILE A 78 14.24 -12.03 -2.75
CA ILE A 78 15.40 -11.43 -3.42
C ILE A 78 16.03 -10.34 -2.55
N VAL A 79 15.23 -9.44 -1.97
CA VAL A 79 15.74 -8.26 -1.24
C VAL A 79 15.87 -8.49 0.26
N GLY A 80 15.24 -9.53 0.81
CA GLY A 80 15.16 -9.78 2.25
C GLY A 80 13.94 -9.10 2.88
N ASN A 81 13.53 -9.62 4.06
CA ASN A 81 12.34 -9.15 4.77
C ASN A 81 12.48 -7.68 5.19
N ASP A 82 13.60 -7.36 5.86
CA ASP A 82 13.85 -6.00 6.37
C ASP A 82 13.80 -4.96 5.25
N ALA A 83 14.52 -5.20 4.15
CA ALA A 83 14.55 -4.29 3.01
C ALA A 83 13.18 -4.16 2.31
N ALA A 84 12.39 -5.25 2.24
CA ALA A 84 11.08 -5.22 1.61
C ALA A 84 10.06 -4.39 2.43
N TYR A 85 10.05 -4.52 3.75
CA TYR A 85 9.05 -3.85 4.59
C TYR A 85 9.42 -2.43 5.02
N VAL A 86 10.68 -2.00 4.87
CA VAL A 86 11.07 -0.59 5.04
C VAL A 86 10.83 0.26 3.78
N MET A 87 10.43 -0.36 2.67
CA MET A 87 10.14 0.40 1.45
C MET A 87 9.00 1.39 1.66
N THR A 88 9.00 2.46 0.88
CA THR A 88 7.92 3.44 0.86
C THR A 88 6.78 2.97 -0.04
N TRP A 89 5.57 3.49 0.23
CA TRP A 89 4.42 3.25 -0.65
C TRP A 89 4.70 3.64 -2.11
N ILE A 90 5.42 4.75 -2.32
CA ILE A 90 5.82 5.22 -3.66
C ILE A 90 6.70 4.20 -4.38
N GLU A 91 7.67 3.59 -3.68
CA GLU A 91 8.52 2.56 -4.28
C GLU A 91 7.72 1.30 -4.64
N LEU A 92 6.77 0.89 -3.79
CA LEU A 92 5.88 -0.23 -4.09
C LEU A 92 5.04 0.06 -5.34
N LYS A 93 4.44 1.27 -5.44
CA LYS A 93 3.70 1.70 -6.63
C LYS A 93 4.54 1.62 -7.90
N LYS A 94 5.78 2.13 -7.87
CA LYS A 94 6.71 2.07 -9.01
C LYS A 94 7.02 0.63 -9.42
N LYS A 95 7.28 -0.27 -8.47
CA LYS A 95 7.57 -1.68 -8.77
C LYS A 95 6.36 -2.40 -9.36
N LEU A 96 5.18 -2.19 -8.79
CA LEU A 96 3.92 -2.78 -9.27
C LEU A 96 3.54 -2.23 -10.64
N ALA A 97 3.68 -0.92 -10.88
CA ALA A 97 3.50 -0.33 -12.20
C ALA A 97 4.47 -0.95 -13.20
N GLY A 98 5.77 -1.02 -12.87
CA GLY A 98 6.79 -1.69 -13.69
C GLY A 98 6.46 -3.13 -14.08
N LYS A 99 5.73 -3.86 -13.22
CA LYS A 99 5.39 -5.27 -13.41
C LYS A 99 4.08 -5.49 -14.19
N TYR A 100 3.06 -4.69 -13.92
CA TYR A 100 1.68 -4.94 -14.39
C TYR A 100 1.14 -3.88 -15.36
N CYS A 101 1.79 -2.71 -15.45
CA CYS A 101 1.43 -1.68 -16.41
C CYS A 101 2.26 -1.85 -17.70
N PRO A 102 1.64 -1.82 -18.90
CA PRO A 102 2.39 -1.82 -20.14
C PRO A 102 3.17 -0.50 -20.31
N ARG A 103 4.37 -0.56 -20.91
CA ARG A 103 5.33 0.55 -20.96
C ARG A 103 4.81 1.85 -21.61
N ASN A 104 3.78 1.75 -22.45
CA ASN A 104 3.11 2.88 -23.11
C ASN A 104 2.21 3.69 -22.15
N GLU A 105 1.71 3.10 -21.06
CA GLU A 105 0.83 3.77 -20.08
C GLU A 105 1.59 4.35 -18.88
N MET A 106 2.80 3.85 -18.59
CA MET A 106 3.65 4.38 -17.50
C MET A 106 3.99 5.88 -17.66
N LYS A 107 4.05 6.40 -18.90
CA LYS A 107 4.34 7.81 -19.15
C LYS A 107 3.25 8.78 -18.67
N LYS A 108 2.01 8.30 -18.46
CA LYS A 108 0.93 9.13 -17.90
C LYS A 108 0.97 9.20 -16.37
N ILE A 109 1.38 8.09 -15.74
CA ILE A 109 1.47 7.92 -14.30
C ILE A 109 2.58 8.81 -13.70
N GLU A 110 3.73 8.99 -14.38
CA GLU A 110 4.80 9.88 -13.90
C GLU A 110 4.41 11.37 -13.80
N THR A 111 3.36 11.80 -14.50
CA THR A 111 2.82 13.16 -14.42
C THR A 111 1.69 13.34 -13.41
N GLU A 112 1.12 12.24 -12.88
CA GLU A 112 -0.05 12.26 -11.99
C GLU A 112 0.26 11.85 -10.54
N PHE A 113 1.49 11.44 -10.22
CA PHE A 113 1.91 10.99 -8.88
C PHE A 113 3.10 11.77 -8.29
#